data_AF-A0A535G4G9-F1
#
_entry.id   AF-A0A535G4G9-F1
#
_cell.length_a   1.000
_cell.length_b   1.000
_cell.length_c   1.000
_cell.angle_alpha   90.00
_cell.angle_beta   90.00
_cell.angle_gamma   90.00
#
_symmetry.space_group_name_H-M   'P 1'
#
loop_
_entity.id
_entity.type
_entity.pdbx_description
1 polymer ?
#
loop_
_entity_poly.entity_id
_entity_poly.type
_entity_poly.pdbx_seq_one_letter_code
_entity_poly.pdbx_strand_id
1 'polypeptide(L)'
;MRALDRLNAFDQRLFDRLTRQERRVADLTLRRLSNSANRSLLWLAIAAVLALTGGSSQRRAALRGVVAIALTSTLVNLPLKYLARRDRPPTRRSDRPLPISMPGSFSFPSGHSASAFAFVTGVAMEEPRMLLPILPLAAWWVGLAPVPEVQRPPTNQLVLVVNPHAGHGFKLAKARTAMTATGLNVMAEIAVDDLPRLPELLERTDSQPPIVVAAGGDGTVGAVAHALIGTPAVLGILPLGTSNDFARSIRIPMRVERAVRLLSRGRVSSVDAGKLTRDGEAPRHFVHAAAAGLNVEFARFATRADLRARLGRLTYAVAAALALRERPVLRCRLEHEGGTESLDLVHLSVINAPIFGGFLGLKLPNAAPDDRMLDVMIVEHLPMRRLLRSALYPALGVHRSIRGFRLLRVPGLTVLSGEPIDVTLDGEIAGRIPGRFEVVPSGLRVITPASFEDDHR
;
A
#
# COMPACT_ATOMS: atom_id res chain seq x y z
N MET A 1 -6.86 35.59 13.08
CA MET A 1 -7.99 34.69 12.71
C MET A 1 -8.85 35.25 11.57
N ARG A 2 -9.49 36.43 11.70
CA ARG A 2 -10.43 36.95 10.68
C ARG A 2 -9.91 37.10 9.23
N ALA A 3 -8.61 37.28 9.01
CA ALA A 3 -8.02 37.37 7.67
C ALA A 3 -7.87 36.00 6.98
N LEU A 4 -7.55 34.95 7.75
CA LEU A 4 -7.44 33.57 7.26
C LEU A 4 -8.82 32.98 6.96
N ASP A 5 -9.83 33.31 7.76
CA ASP A 5 -11.21 32.88 7.51
C ASP A 5 -11.79 33.55 6.24
N ARG A 6 -11.42 34.81 5.98
CA ARG A 6 -11.79 35.51 4.75
C ARG A 6 -11.07 34.95 3.53
N LEU A 7 -9.80 34.55 3.66
CA LEU A 7 -9.04 33.85 2.62
C LEU A 7 -9.63 32.49 2.31
N ASN A 8 -9.99 31.68 3.31
CA ASN A 8 -10.67 30.41 3.13
C ASN A 8 -12.05 30.58 2.48
N ALA A 9 -12.84 31.57 2.91
CA ALA A 9 -14.15 31.84 2.32
C ALA A 9 -14.06 32.39 0.89
N PHE A 10 -12.95 33.05 0.53
CA PHE A 10 -12.67 33.47 -0.83
C PHE A 10 -12.21 32.30 -1.70
N ASP A 11 -11.33 31.45 -1.17
CA ASP A 11 -10.83 30.24 -1.83
C ASP A 11 -11.95 29.22 -2.08
N GLN A 12 -12.84 29.01 -1.11
CA GLN A 12 -14.04 28.18 -1.29
C GLN A 12 -15.00 28.76 -2.33
N ARG A 13 -15.23 30.08 -2.33
CA ARG A 13 -16.06 30.73 -3.36
C ARG A 13 -15.43 30.67 -4.75
N LEU A 14 -14.10 30.75 -4.84
CA LEU A 14 -13.36 30.62 -6.08
C LEU A 14 -13.40 29.17 -6.58
N PHE A 15 -13.18 28.20 -5.69
CA PHE A 15 -13.28 26.77 -5.96
C PHE A 15 -14.70 26.40 -6.42
N ASP A 16 -15.74 26.86 -5.74
CA ASP A 16 -17.15 26.64 -6.12
C ASP A 16 -17.49 27.32 -7.46
N ARG A 17 -16.96 28.51 -7.74
CA ARG A 17 -17.12 29.14 -9.07
C ARG A 17 -16.42 28.37 -10.18
N LEU A 18 -15.24 27.82 -9.90
CA LEU A 18 -14.44 27.06 -10.86
C LEU A 18 -14.99 25.64 -11.09
N THR A 19 -15.73 25.09 -10.12
CA THR A 19 -16.29 23.73 -10.18
C THR A 19 -17.77 23.66 -10.56
N ARG A 20 -18.53 24.77 -10.45
CA ARG A 20 -19.96 24.83 -10.86
C ARG A 20 -20.21 24.86 -12.36
N GLN A 21 -19.19 24.98 -13.20
CA GLN A 21 -19.36 25.01 -14.64
C GLN A 21 -18.68 23.79 -15.26
N GLU A 22 -19.48 22.82 -15.73
CA GLU A 22 -19.05 21.73 -16.60
C GLU A 22 -18.37 22.30 -17.85
N ARG A 23 -17.08 22.60 -17.76
CA ARG A 23 -16.30 23.04 -18.90
C ARG A 23 -15.56 21.85 -19.48
N ARG A 24 -16.20 21.18 -20.44
CA ARG A 24 -15.55 20.34 -21.47
C ARG A 24 -14.25 20.98 -22.01
N VAL A 25 -14.17 22.32 -22.02
CA VAL A 25 -13.01 23.08 -22.45
C VAL A 25 -11.82 22.97 -21.49
N ALA A 26 -12.04 22.87 -20.17
CA ALA A 26 -10.97 22.71 -19.19
C ALA A 26 -10.35 21.31 -19.25
N ASP A 27 -11.16 20.28 -19.48
CA ASP A 27 -10.68 18.93 -19.76
C ASP A 27 -9.98 18.83 -21.12
N LEU A 28 -10.44 19.57 -22.14
CA LEU A 28 -9.75 19.67 -23.42
C LEU A 28 -8.43 20.42 -23.32
N THR A 29 -8.33 21.50 -22.54
CA THR A 29 -7.05 22.20 -22.31
C THR A 29 -6.12 21.36 -21.45
N LEU A 30 -6.58 20.65 -20.42
CA LEU A 30 -5.77 19.70 -19.64
C LEU A 30 -5.28 18.52 -20.50
N ARG A 31 -6.14 17.97 -21.36
CA ARG A 31 -5.78 16.91 -22.31
C ARG A 31 -4.83 17.41 -23.40
N ARG A 32 -5.00 18.65 -23.87
CA ARG A 32 -4.06 19.32 -24.81
C ARG A 32 -2.73 19.64 -24.13
N LEU A 33 -2.71 20.09 -22.88
CA LEU A 33 -1.49 20.32 -22.08
C LEU A 33 -0.74 19.02 -21.81
N SER A 34 -1.47 17.94 -21.50
CA SER A 34 -0.91 16.60 -21.30
C SER A 34 -0.35 16.02 -22.61
N ASN A 35 -1.07 16.19 -23.73
CA ASN A 35 -0.60 15.76 -25.05
C ASN A 35 0.54 16.63 -25.61
N SER A 36 0.55 17.94 -25.34
CA SER A 36 1.62 18.87 -25.71
C SER A 36 2.86 18.73 -24.83
N ALA A 37 2.90 17.74 -23.95
CA ALA A 37 4.05 17.43 -23.12
C ALA A 37 4.62 16.02 -23.41
N ASN A 38 3.97 15.25 -24.31
CA ASN A 38 4.60 14.14 -24.98
C ASN A 38 5.77 14.67 -25.84
N ARG A 39 6.91 13.96 -25.87
CA ARG A 39 8.15 14.36 -26.58
C ARG A 39 8.90 15.58 -26.01
N SER A 40 8.79 15.84 -24.70
CA SER A 40 9.53 16.91 -24.01
C SER A 40 9.15 18.35 -24.43
N LEU A 41 8.04 18.53 -25.15
CA LEU A 41 7.56 19.81 -25.67
C LEU A 41 7.34 20.87 -24.57
N LEU A 42 6.88 20.48 -23.38
CA LEU A 42 6.75 21.39 -22.23
C LEU A 42 8.10 21.98 -21.81
N TRP A 43 9.13 21.12 -21.72
CA TRP A 43 10.47 21.55 -21.35
C TRP A 43 11.14 22.39 -22.43
N LEU A 44 10.89 22.06 -23.71
CA LEU A 44 11.33 22.86 -24.85
C LEU A 44 10.66 24.24 -24.87
N ALA A 45 9.38 24.34 -24.47
CA ALA A 45 8.68 25.62 -24.34
C ALA A 45 9.27 26.47 -23.20
N ILE A 46 9.57 25.87 -22.05
CA ILE A 46 10.24 26.57 -20.94
C ILE A 46 11.63 27.05 -21.38
N ALA A 47 12.40 26.21 -22.08
CA ALA A 47 13.70 26.60 -22.63
C ALA A 47 13.58 27.74 -23.64
N ALA A 48 12.57 27.72 -24.53
CA ALA A 48 12.33 28.78 -25.49
C ALA A 48 12.00 30.11 -24.79
N VAL A 49 11.16 30.09 -23.76
CA VAL A 49 10.88 31.28 -22.95
C VAL A 49 12.15 31.81 -22.30
N LEU A 50 12.94 30.96 -21.64
CA LEU A 50 14.21 31.35 -21.04
C LEU A 50 15.23 31.91 -22.04
N ALA A 51 15.25 31.37 -23.26
CA ALA A 51 16.13 31.85 -24.33
C ALA A 51 15.71 33.22 -24.87
N LEU A 52 14.40 33.47 -24.99
CA LEU A 52 13.84 34.69 -25.57
C LEU A 52 13.76 35.84 -24.56
N THR A 53 13.39 35.56 -23.30
CA THR A 53 13.14 36.59 -22.28
C THR A 53 14.28 36.72 -21.26
N GLY A 54 15.21 35.77 -21.24
CA GLY A 54 16.26 35.70 -20.24
C GLY A 54 17.57 36.38 -20.63
N GLY A 55 18.35 36.75 -19.61
CA GLY A 55 19.73 37.24 -19.73
C GLY A 55 20.73 36.12 -20.06
N SER A 56 22.01 36.47 -20.13
CA SER A 56 23.09 35.56 -20.58
C SER A 56 23.15 34.24 -19.82
N SER A 57 22.88 34.27 -18.50
CA SER A 57 22.85 33.07 -17.64
C SER A 57 21.65 32.17 -17.95
N GLN A 58 20.47 32.75 -18.13
CA GLN A 58 19.22 32.02 -18.42
C GLN A 58 19.24 31.40 -19.83
N ARG A 59 19.89 32.06 -20.79
CA ARG A 59 20.10 31.52 -22.14
C ARG A 59 21.03 30.29 -22.12
N ARG A 60 22.09 30.32 -21.31
CA ARG A 60 22.96 29.14 -21.09
C ARG A 60 22.22 28.02 -20.38
N ALA A 61 21.40 28.35 -19.38
CA ALA A 61 20.56 27.37 -18.68
C ALA A 61 19.55 26.70 -19.63
N ALA A 62 18.92 27.46 -20.52
CA ALA A 62 18.03 26.94 -21.55
C ALA A 62 18.76 25.98 -22.49
N LEU A 63 19.92 26.39 -23.03
CA LEU A 63 20.73 25.57 -23.92
C LEU A 63 21.16 24.26 -23.23
N ARG A 64 21.66 24.35 -22.01
CA ARG A 64 22.13 23.19 -21.23
C ARG A 64 20.98 22.24 -20.88
N GLY A 65 19.81 22.77 -20.54
CA GLY A 65 18.59 21.97 -20.31
C GLY A 65 18.13 21.22 -21.57
N VAL A 66 18.12 21.88 -22.74
CA VAL A 66 17.75 21.26 -24.02
C VAL A 66 18.76 20.17 -24.40
N VAL A 67 20.06 20.44 -24.27
CA VAL A 67 21.12 19.46 -24.53
C VAL A 67 20.99 18.25 -23.60
N ALA A 68 20.70 18.48 -22.31
CA ALA A 68 20.48 17.41 -21.34
C ALA A 68 19.27 16.53 -21.72
N ILE A 69 18.15 17.13 -22.13
CA ILE A 69 16.99 16.38 -22.65
C ILE A 69 17.38 15.56 -23.87
N ALA A 70 18.09 16.15 -24.83
CA ALA A 70 18.48 15.47 -26.06
C ALA A 70 19.36 14.26 -25.74
N LEU A 71 20.39 14.42 -24.91
CA LEU A 71 21.28 13.32 -24.49
C LEU A 71 20.50 12.23 -23.75
N THR A 72 19.67 12.60 -22.77
CA THR A 72 18.91 11.62 -21.98
C THR A 72 17.84 10.90 -22.81
N SER A 73 17.13 11.61 -23.70
CA SER A 73 16.14 11.01 -24.60
C SER A 73 16.79 10.03 -25.57
N THR A 74 17.99 10.36 -26.08
CA THR A 74 18.77 9.50 -26.98
C THR A 74 19.26 8.26 -26.22
N LEU A 75 19.85 8.42 -25.04
CA LEU A 75 20.34 7.32 -24.20
C LEU A 75 19.23 6.40 -23.68
N VAL A 76 18.07 6.96 -23.30
CA VAL A 76 16.95 6.17 -22.81
C VAL A 76 16.27 5.42 -23.95
N ASN A 77 16.07 6.06 -25.11
CA ASN A 77 15.30 5.45 -26.20
C ASN A 77 16.12 4.48 -27.09
N LEU A 78 17.44 4.62 -27.17
CA LEU A 78 18.28 3.78 -28.04
C LEU A 78 18.95 2.62 -27.27
N PRO A 79 19.94 2.82 -26.37
CA PRO A 79 20.61 1.72 -25.70
C PRO A 79 19.85 1.16 -24.48
N LEU A 80 19.28 2.01 -23.62
CA LEU A 80 18.85 1.58 -22.28
C LEU A 80 17.54 0.78 -22.30
N LYS A 81 16.60 1.14 -23.19
CA LYS A 81 15.36 0.39 -23.41
C LYS A 81 15.58 -0.98 -24.06
N TYR A 82 16.62 -1.15 -24.88
CA TYR A 82 16.97 -2.43 -25.50
C TYR A 82 17.71 -3.38 -24.54
N LEU A 83 18.38 -2.84 -23.52
CA LEU A 83 19.06 -3.62 -22.48
C LEU A 83 18.10 -4.12 -21.39
N ALA A 84 17.02 -3.38 -21.10
CA ALA A 84 16.08 -3.70 -20.01
C ALA A 84 14.95 -4.67 -20.39
N ARG A 85 14.90 -5.17 -21.65
CA ARG A 85 13.92 -6.10 -22.27
C ARG A 85 12.73 -6.50 -21.38
N ARG A 86 11.84 -5.55 -21.10
CA ARG A 86 10.58 -5.80 -20.39
C ARG A 86 9.45 -5.84 -21.41
N ASP A 87 8.84 -7.01 -21.56
CA ASP A 87 7.67 -7.17 -22.42
C ASP A 87 6.49 -6.37 -21.88
N ARG A 88 5.74 -5.75 -22.80
CA ARG A 88 4.48 -5.08 -22.47
C ARG A 88 3.38 -6.14 -22.33
N PRO A 89 2.39 -5.91 -21.46
CA PRO A 89 1.26 -6.83 -21.33
C PRO A 89 0.55 -7.03 -22.69
N PRO A 90 0.02 -8.25 -22.95
CA PRO A 90 -0.52 -8.62 -24.24
C PRO A 90 -1.69 -7.72 -24.68
N THR A 91 -1.75 -7.46 -25.99
CA THR A 91 -2.70 -6.53 -26.65
C THR A 91 -4.10 -7.09 -26.87
N ARG A 92 -4.43 -8.24 -26.26
CA ARG A 92 -5.71 -8.93 -26.40
C ARG A 92 -6.28 -9.31 -25.04
N ARG A 93 -7.55 -8.95 -24.84
CA ARG A 93 -8.44 -9.59 -23.87
C ARG A 93 -9.61 -10.15 -24.67
N SER A 94 -9.77 -11.47 -24.67
CA SER A 94 -10.96 -12.17 -25.20
C SER A 94 -11.49 -11.59 -26.54
N ASP A 95 -10.78 -11.86 -27.64
CA ASP A 95 -11.17 -11.63 -29.03
C ASP A 95 -11.59 -10.22 -29.49
N ARG A 96 -11.19 -9.14 -28.78
CA ARG A 96 -11.31 -7.77 -29.31
C ARG A 96 -9.99 -6.98 -29.22
N PRO A 97 -9.55 -6.30 -30.31
CA PRO A 97 -8.41 -5.41 -30.26
C PRO A 97 -8.74 -4.14 -29.45
N LEU A 98 -7.84 -3.74 -28.55
CA LEU A 98 -7.95 -2.48 -27.80
C LEU A 98 -7.84 -1.28 -28.76
N PRO A 99 -8.69 -0.24 -28.65
CA PRO A 99 -8.67 0.93 -29.53
C PRO A 99 -7.58 1.92 -29.08
N ILE A 100 -6.33 1.46 -29.00
CA ILE A 100 -5.19 2.23 -28.49
C ILE A 100 -4.00 2.06 -29.43
N SER A 101 -3.57 3.15 -30.05
CA SER A 101 -2.27 3.22 -30.73
C SER A 101 -1.16 3.16 -29.69
N MET A 102 -0.55 1.99 -29.49
CA MET A 102 0.60 1.82 -28.61
C MET A 102 1.89 2.31 -29.30
N PRO A 103 2.70 3.19 -28.69
CA PRO A 103 3.98 3.58 -29.25
C PRO A 103 4.95 2.39 -29.21
N GLY A 104 5.69 2.13 -30.30
CA GLY A 104 6.51 0.94 -30.51
C GLY A 104 7.83 0.81 -29.72
N SER A 105 7.98 1.48 -28.56
CA SER A 105 9.20 1.38 -27.72
C SER A 105 8.92 0.74 -26.36
N PHE A 106 9.94 0.18 -25.69
CA PHE A 106 9.80 -0.47 -24.36
C PHE A 106 9.32 0.47 -23.25
N SER A 107 8.70 -0.08 -22.19
CA SER A 107 8.05 0.67 -21.09
C SER A 107 9.01 1.16 -19.99
N PHE A 108 10.25 0.67 -19.96
CA PHE A 108 11.24 1.04 -18.96
C PHE A 108 12.62 1.26 -19.59
N PRO A 109 13.40 2.29 -19.18
CA PRO A 109 13.03 3.35 -18.22
C PRO A 109 12.09 4.43 -18.81
N SER A 110 11.38 5.15 -17.93
CA SER A 110 10.44 6.23 -18.33
C SER A 110 11.19 7.41 -18.94
N GLY A 111 11.07 7.58 -20.26
CA GLY A 111 11.67 8.71 -20.99
C GLY A 111 11.18 10.08 -20.50
N HIS A 112 9.96 10.17 -19.97
CA HIS A 112 9.38 11.41 -19.46
C HIS A 112 10.03 11.86 -18.14
N SER A 113 10.18 10.92 -17.20
CA SER A 113 10.79 11.22 -15.89
C SER A 113 12.28 11.50 -16.04
N ALA A 114 12.96 10.75 -16.91
CA ALA A 114 14.37 10.94 -17.19
C ALA A 114 14.64 12.31 -17.86
N SER A 115 13.83 12.70 -18.85
CA SER A 115 13.96 14.01 -19.53
C SER A 115 13.65 15.18 -18.59
N ALA A 116 12.66 15.04 -17.71
CA ALA A 116 12.35 16.05 -16.70
C ALA A 116 13.52 16.24 -15.72
N PHE A 117 14.06 15.15 -15.18
CA PHE A 117 15.23 15.21 -14.29
C PHE A 117 16.43 15.84 -14.98
N ALA A 118 16.76 15.41 -16.20
CA ALA A 118 17.87 15.94 -16.98
C ALA A 118 17.75 17.44 -17.26
N PHE A 119 16.55 17.93 -17.61
CA PHE A 119 16.30 19.35 -17.83
C PHE A 119 16.53 20.17 -16.55
N VAL A 120 15.95 19.72 -15.43
CA VAL A 120 16.08 20.42 -14.14
C VAL A 120 17.53 20.49 -13.70
N THR A 121 18.26 19.38 -13.78
CA THR A 121 19.70 19.35 -13.46
C THR A 121 20.50 20.25 -14.39
N GLY A 122 20.21 20.25 -15.70
CA GLY A 122 20.88 21.12 -16.67
C GLY A 122 20.66 22.60 -16.39
N VAL A 123 19.44 23.01 -16.05
CA VAL A 123 19.13 24.40 -15.69
C VAL A 123 19.76 24.79 -14.35
N ALA A 124 19.76 23.88 -13.37
CA ALA A 124 20.31 24.11 -12.04
C ALA A 124 21.81 24.43 -12.04
N MET A 125 22.58 23.84 -12.96
CA MET A 125 24.03 24.04 -13.06
C MET A 125 24.41 25.45 -13.53
N GLU A 126 23.53 26.13 -14.25
CA GLU A 126 23.79 27.48 -14.79
C GLU A 126 23.10 28.56 -13.97
N GLU A 127 21.86 28.31 -13.53
CA GLU A 127 21.08 29.29 -12.77
C GLU A 127 20.30 28.61 -11.63
N PRO A 128 20.94 28.37 -10.47
CA PRO A 128 20.32 27.71 -9.32
C PRO A 128 19.05 28.41 -8.82
N ARG A 129 18.92 29.73 -9.02
CA ARG A 129 17.74 30.52 -8.63
C ARG A 129 16.47 30.11 -9.38
N MET A 130 16.62 29.53 -10.57
CA MET A 130 15.50 29.02 -11.38
C MET A 130 14.97 27.67 -10.89
N LEU A 131 15.63 27.01 -9.93
CA LEU A 131 15.11 25.80 -9.29
C LEU A 131 13.81 26.07 -8.53
N LEU A 132 13.66 27.26 -7.94
CA LEU A 132 12.50 27.63 -7.13
C LEU A 132 11.17 27.53 -7.90
N PRO A 133 11.05 28.07 -9.13
CA PRO A 133 9.85 27.87 -9.96
C PRO A 133 9.81 26.51 -10.69
N ILE A 134 10.95 25.89 -11.00
CA ILE A 134 11.00 24.69 -11.86
C ILE A 134 10.79 23.39 -11.08
N LEU A 135 11.32 23.27 -9.85
CA LEU A 135 11.18 22.07 -9.02
C LEU A 135 9.71 21.72 -8.70
N PRO A 136 8.84 22.68 -8.34
CA PRO A 136 7.42 22.39 -8.15
C PRO A 136 6.76 21.88 -9.42
N LEU A 137 7.10 22.41 -10.59
CA LEU A 137 6.56 21.96 -11.88
C LEU A 137 7.05 20.55 -12.24
N ALA A 138 8.31 20.23 -11.95
CA ALA A 138 8.86 18.89 -12.16
C ALA A 138 8.29 17.85 -11.17
N ALA A 139 8.16 18.21 -9.90
CA ALA A 139 7.53 17.37 -8.88
C ALA A 139 6.02 17.19 -9.15
N TRP A 140 5.34 18.24 -9.61
CA TRP A 140 3.98 18.21 -10.11
C TRP A 140 3.87 17.26 -11.31
N TRP A 141 4.77 17.37 -12.29
CA TRP A 141 4.80 16.51 -13.49
C TRP A 141 5.02 15.02 -13.19
N VAL A 142 5.94 14.70 -12.28
CA VAL A 142 6.24 13.31 -11.87
C VAL A 142 5.13 12.74 -10.97
N GLY A 143 4.50 13.57 -10.13
CA GLY A 143 3.43 13.15 -9.21
C GLY A 143 2.03 13.07 -9.83
N LEU A 144 1.82 13.59 -11.04
CA LEU A 144 0.53 13.67 -11.73
C LEU A 144 0.46 12.88 -13.02
N ALA A 145 1.34 11.90 -13.29
CA ALA A 145 1.03 10.95 -14.34
C ALA A 145 -0.38 10.40 -14.06
N PRO A 146 -1.40 10.79 -14.85
CA PRO A 146 -2.76 10.48 -14.48
C PRO A 146 -2.87 8.97 -14.56
N VAL A 147 -3.36 8.33 -13.49
CA VAL A 147 -3.68 6.91 -13.53
C VAL A 147 -4.55 6.71 -14.78
N PRO A 148 -4.13 5.88 -15.75
CA PRO A 148 -4.91 5.63 -16.95
C PRO A 148 -6.33 5.28 -16.54
N GLU A 149 -7.33 5.77 -17.27
CA GLU A 149 -8.75 5.55 -16.94
C GLU A 149 -9.07 4.06 -16.77
N VAL A 150 -8.42 3.20 -17.54
CA VAL A 150 -8.49 1.73 -17.48
C VAL A 150 -8.03 1.14 -16.14
N GLN A 151 -7.13 1.84 -15.44
CA GLN A 151 -6.58 1.41 -14.15
C GLN A 151 -7.31 2.04 -12.95
N ARG A 152 -8.27 2.93 -13.18
CA ARG A 152 -9.05 3.57 -12.11
C ARG A 152 -10.19 2.66 -11.64
N PRO A 153 -10.74 2.93 -10.44
CA PRO A 153 -12.00 2.35 -10.03
C PRO A 153 -13.08 2.58 -11.11
N PRO A 154 -13.81 1.53 -11.51
CA PRO A 154 -14.74 1.58 -12.65
C PRO A 154 -16.05 2.31 -12.32
N THR A 155 -16.29 2.60 -11.03
CA THR A 155 -17.54 3.15 -10.51
C THR A 155 -17.26 4.04 -9.31
N ASN A 156 -18.19 4.93 -9.00
CA ASN A 156 -18.25 5.67 -7.74
C ASN A 156 -19.20 5.01 -6.72
N GLN A 157 -19.89 3.93 -7.10
CA GLN A 157 -20.77 3.15 -6.22
C GLN A 157 -19.94 2.16 -5.40
N LEU A 158 -20.22 2.07 -4.10
CA LEU A 158 -19.50 1.19 -3.20
C LEU A 158 -20.38 0.63 -2.08
N VAL A 159 -20.01 -0.54 -1.58
CA VAL A 159 -20.53 -1.11 -0.33
C VAL A 159 -19.56 -0.74 0.79
N LEU A 160 -20.05 -0.14 1.86
CA LEU A 160 -19.24 0.25 3.01
C LEU A 160 -19.36 -0.79 4.13
N VAL A 161 -18.25 -1.35 4.58
CA VAL A 161 -18.19 -2.24 5.74
C VAL A 161 -17.59 -1.49 6.91
N VAL A 162 -18.32 -1.37 8.01
CA VAL A 162 -17.92 -0.62 9.20
C VAL A 162 -17.79 -1.54 10.41
N ASN A 163 -16.84 -1.23 11.30
CA ASN A 163 -16.80 -1.86 12.61
C ASN A 163 -17.51 -0.96 13.66
N PRO A 164 -18.72 -1.33 14.14
CA PRO A 164 -19.45 -0.50 15.09
C PRO A 164 -18.77 -0.42 16.46
N HIS A 165 -17.92 -1.40 16.81
CA HIS A 165 -17.27 -1.52 18.11
C HIS A 165 -15.93 -0.79 18.22
N ALA A 166 -15.39 -0.28 17.11
CA ALA A 166 -14.02 0.25 17.08
C ALA A 166 -13.85 1.66 17.67
N GLY A 167 -14.92 2.32 18.14
CA GLY A 167 -14.83 3.65 18.76
C GLY A 167 -14.36 4.76 17.81
N HIS A 168 -14.63 4.63 16.50
CA HIS A 168 -14.15 5.53 15.46
C HIS A 168 -15.20 6.53 14.93
N GLY A 169 -16.29 6.75 15.69
CA GLY A 169 -17.45 7.53 15.23
C GLY A 169 -17.10 8.87 14.59
N PHE A 170 -16.19 9.64 15.20
CA PHE A 170 -15.74 10.93 14.65
C PHE A 170 -15.02 10.78 13.30
N LYS A 171 -14.09 9.81 13.16
CA LYS A 171 -13.37 9.60 11.90
C LYS A 171 -14.29 9.07 10.81
N LEU A 172 -15.25 8.21 11.16
CA LEU A 172 -16.25 7.69 10.23
C LEU A 172 -17.19 8.78 9.73
N ALA A 173 -17.68 9.66 10.61
CA ALA A 173 -18.49 10.82 10.22
C ALA A 173 -17.72 11.71 9.23
N LYS A 174 -16.45 11.98 9.51
CA LYS A 174 -15.56 12.72 8.61
C LYS A 174 -15.37 12.04 7.26
N ALA A 175 -15.26 10.71 7.24
CA ALA A 175 -15.16 9.92 6.02
C ALA A 175 -16.43 10.07 5.16
N ARG A 176 -17.61 10.00 5.77
CA ARG A 176 -18.90 10.19 5.08
C ARG A 176 -19.00 11.57 4.44
N THR A 177 -18.71 12.63 5.19
CA THR A 177 -18.70 14.00 4.64
C THR A 177 -17.77 14.12 3.44
N ALA A 178 -16.57 13.52 3.52
CA ALA A 178 -15.62 13.53 2.42
C ALA A 178 -16.10 12.66 1.23
N MET A 179 -16.79 11.55 1.47
CA MET A 179 -17.34 10.68 0.42
C MET A 179 -18.41 11.42 -0.37
N THR A 180 -19.34 12.07 0.32
CA THR A 180 -20.37 12.92 -0.30
C THR A 180 -19.72 14.04 -1.12
N ALA A 181 -18.72 14.74 -0.58
CA ALA A 181 -18.01 15.81 -1.28
C ALA A 181 -17.21 15.34 -2.50
N THR A 182 -16.87 14.05 -2.60
CA THR A 182 -16.13 13.47 -3.73
C THR A 182 -17.04 12.75 -4.73
N GLY A 183 -18.36 12.73 -4.49
CA GLY A 183 -19.33 12.07 -5.35
C GLY A 183 -19.32 10.54 -5.26
N LEU A 184 -18.78 9.97 -4.18
CA LEU A 184 -18.86 8.54 -3.92
C LEU A 184 -20.26 8.21 -3.37
N ASN A 185 -20.90 7.19 -3.95
CA ASN A 185 -22.23 6.76 -3.58
C ASN A 185 -22.16 5.45 -2.78
N VAL A 186 -22.59 5.49 -1.52
CA VAL A 186 -22.63 4.30 -0.66
C VAL A 186 -23.95 3.58 -0.90
N MET A 187 -23.91 2.46 -1.62
CA MET A 187 -25.11 1.72 -2.00
C MET A 187 -25.68 0.90 -0.86
N ALA A 188 -24.80 0.32 -0.06
CA ALA A 188 -25.14 -0.43 1.13
C ALA A 188 -24.07 -0.19 2.19
N GLU A 189 -24.51 -0.21 3.44
CA GLU A 189 -23.61 -0.21 4.59
C GLU A 189 -23.95 -1.38 5.50
N ILE A 190 -22.93 -2.15 5.87
CA ILE A 190 -23.05 -3.30 6.74
C ILE A 190 -22.02 -3.26 7.86
N ALA A 191 -22.34 -3.88 8.98
CA ALA A 191 -21.34 -4.15 10.02
C ALA A 191 -20.37 -5.24 9.54
N VAL A 192 -19.15 -5.23 10.07
CA VAL A 192 -18.17 -6.31 9.84
C VAL A 192 -18.70 -7.68 10.26
N ASP A 193 -19.56 -7.72 11.27
CA ASP A 193 -20.19 -8.96 11.76
C ASP A 193 -21.24 -9.51 10.77
N ASP A 194 -21.76 -8.66 9.88
CA ASP A 194 -22.74 -9.00 8.85
C ASP A 194 -22.08 -9.34 7.50
N LEU A 195 -20.76 -9.54 7.46
CA LEU A 195 -20.03 -9.93 6.25
C LEU A 195 -20.60 -11.16 5.51
N PRO A 196 -21.25 -12.15 6.14
CA PRO A 196 -21.92 -13.24 5.41
C PRO A 196 -22.99 -12.75 4.41
N ARG A 197 -23.53 -11.53 4.55
CA ARG A 197 -24.50 -10.93 3.62
C ARG A 197 -23.82 -10.23 2.44
N LEU A 198 -22.50 -10.08 2.45
CA LEU A 198 -21.77 -9.36 1.42
C LEU A 198 -21.97 -9.96 0.02
N PRO A 199 -21.92 -11.28 -0.22
CA PRO A 199 -22.13 -11.85 -1.56
C PRO A 199 -23.48 -11.45 -2.18
N GLU A 200 -24.58 -11.52 -1.40
CA GLU A 200 -25.92 -11.11 -1.83
C GLU A 200 -25.98 -9.62 -2.22
N LEU A 201 -25.26 -8.75 -1.48
CA LEU A 201 -25.18 -7.33 -1.79
C LEU A 201 -24.34 -7.04 -3.04
N LEU A 202 -23.28 -7.81 -3.27
CA LEU A 202 -22.43 -7.65 -4.46
C LEU A 202 -23.16 -8.08 -5.74
N GLU A 203 -24.00 -9.12 -5.66
CA GLU A 203 -24.85 -9.55 -6.79
C GLU A 203 -25.88 -8.51 -7.20
N ARG A 204 -26.36 -7.69 -6.24
CA ARG A 204 -27.32 -6.60 -6.48
C ARG A 204 -26.69 -5.30 -6.97
N THR A 205 -25.37 -5.23 -7.06
CA THR A 205 -24.68 -4.02 -7.50
C THR A 205 -24.55 -4.02 -9.02
N ASP A 206 -25.01 -2.96 -9.69
CA ASP A 206 -24.90 -2.80 -11.16
C ASP A 206 -23.45 -2.62 -11.66
N SER A 207 -22.50 -2.42 -10.73
CA SER A 207 -21.10 -2.14 -11.03
C SER A 207 -20.26 -3.42 -11.12
N GLN A 208 -19.53 -3.59 -12.22
CA GLN A 208 -18.56 -4.68 -12.39
C GLN A 208 -17.15 -4.17 -12.70
N PRO A 209 -16.14 -4.51 -11.88
CA PRO A 209 -16.23 -5.14 -10.55
C PRO A 209 -16.89 -4.24 -9.47
N PRO A 210 -17.56 -4.81 -8.46
CA PRO A 210 -18.06 -4.03 -7.33
C PRO A 210 -16.92 -3.56 -6.42
N ILE A 211 -17.13 -2.44 -5.73
CA ILE A 211 -16.16 -1.88 -4.78
C ILE A 211 -16.68 -2.08 -3.36
N VAL A 212 -15.86 -2.69 -2.52
CA VAL A 212 -16.16 -2.88 -1.09
C VAL A 212 -15.13 -2.12 -0.27
N VAL A 213 -15.57 -1.21 0.58
CA VAL A 213 -14.70 -0.36 1.38
C VAL A 213 -14.70 -0.83 2.82
N ALA A 214 -13.54 -1.30 3.30
CA ALA A 214 -13.32 -1.60 4.71
C ALA A 214 -12.99 -0.32 5.49
N ALA A 215 -13.87 0.07 6.41
CA ALA A 215 -13.69 1.24 7.26
C ALA A 215 -13.43 0.84 8.71
N GLY A 216 -12.14 0.67 9.05
CA GLY A 216 -11.74 0.16 10.35
C GLY A 216 -10.22 0.10 10.53
N GLY A 217 -9.78 -0.74 11.47
CA GLY A 217 -8.39 -1.13 11.66
C GLY A 217 -8.05 -2.44 10.94
N ASP A 218 -6.90 -3.01 11.27
CA ASP A 218 -6.38 -4.21 10.59
C ASP A 218 -7.34 -5.41 10.66
N GLY A 219 -7.99 -5.67 11.80
CA GLY A 219 -8.97 -6.76 11.91
C GLY A 219 -10.19 -6.59 10.98
N THR A 220 -10.71 -5.37 10.82
CA THR A 220 -11.81 -5.09 9.87
C THR A 220 -11.34 -5.24 8.44
N VAL A 221 -10.15 -4.74 8.12
CA VAL A 221 -9.57 -4.83 6.78
C VAL A 221 -9.28 -6.29 6.42
N GLY A 222 -8.73 -7.07 7.35
CA GLY A 222 -8.47 -8.51 7.20
C GLY A 222 -9.76 -9.32 7.01
N ALA A 223 -10.80 -9.05 7.80
CA ALA A 223 -12.09 -9.72 7.66
C ALA A 223 -12.75 -9.45 6.29
N VAL A 224 -12.77 -8.20 5.85
CA VAL A 224 -13.28 -7.84 4.52
C VAL A 224 -12.41 -8.45 3.42
N ALA A 225 -11.09 -8.38 3.54
CA ALA A 225 -10.19 -8.97 2.56
C ALA A 225 -10.38 -10.49 2.44
N HIS A 226 -10.52 -11.20 3.56
CA HIS A 226 -10.82 -12.64 3.56
C HIS A 226 -12.08 -12.98 2.76
N ALA A 227 -13.14 -12.16 2.87
CA ALA A 227 -14.38 -12.33 2.11
C ALA A 227 -14.24 -12.00 0.61
N LEU A 228 -13.25 -11.19 0.23
CA LEU A 228 -13.05 -10.75 -1.15
C LEU A 228 -11.98 -11.54 -1.91
N ILE A 229 -11.10 -12.26 -1.22
CA ILE A 229 -10.04 -13.04 -1.88
C ILE A 229 -10.65 -14.10 -2.79
N GLY A 230 -10.15 -14.15 -4.03
CA GLY A 230 -10.69 -15.04 -5.08
C GLY A 230 -11.97 -14.53 -5.76
N THR A 231 -12.52 -13.39 -5.33
CA THR A 231 -13.68 -12.77 -5.98
C THR A 231 -13.24 -11.68 -6.95
N PRO A 232 -14.14 -11.20 -7.85
CA PRO A 232 -13.85 -10.00 -8.61
C PRO A 232 -13.95 -8.69 -7.80
N ALA A 233 -14.20 -8.79 -6.49
CA ALA A 233 -14.15 -7.72 -5.49
C ALA A 233 -12.99 -6.73 -5.69
N VAL A 234 -13.23 -5.41 -5.71
CA VAL A 234 -12.15 -4.43 -5.47
C VAL A 234 -12.27 -3.89 -4.05
N LEU A 235 -11.22 -4.10 -3.25
CA LEU A 235 -11.12 -3.57 -1.89
C LEU A 235 -10.70 -2.08 -1.90
N GLY A 236 -11.49 -1.24 -1.24
CA GLY A 236 -11.08 0.08 -0.77
C GLY A 236 -10.80 0.05 0.73
N ILE A 237 -9.90 0.91 1.21
CA ILE A 237 -9.55 0.96 2.64
C ILE A 237 -9.71 2.39 3.17
N LEU A 238 -10.46 2.53 4.27
CA LEU A 238 -10.45 3.71 5.12
C LEU A 238 -9.73 3.35 6.43
N PRO A 239 -8.50 3.85 6.65
CA PRO A 239 -7.69 3.50 7.82
C PRO A 239 -8.18 4.27 9.06
N LEU A 240 -9.18 3.71 9.74
CA LEU A 240 -9.78 4.30 10.93
C LEU A 240 -9.11 3.82 12.22
N GLY A 241 -8.42 2.69 12.18
CA GLY A 241 -7.73 2.06 13.30
C GLY A 241 -6.46 2.76 13.78
N THR A 242 -5.77 2.12 14.72
CA THR A 242 -4.55 2.63 15.36
C THR A 242 -3.28 2.25 14.58
N SER A 243 -3.09 0.96 14.25
CA SER A 243 -1.96 0.46 13.45
C SER A 243 -2.17 0.78 11.97
N ASN A 244 -3.18 0.15 11.36
CA ASN A 244 -3.44 0.14 9.92
C ASN A 244 -2.21 -0.35 9.13
N ASP A 245 -1.58 -1.41 9.61
CA ASP A 245 -0.32 -1.94 9.10
C ASP A 245 -0.44 -2.46 7.67
N PHE A 246 -1.54 -3.12 7.32
CA PHE A 246 -1.80 -3.50 5.92
C PHE A 246 -1.93 -2.26 5.03
N ALA A 247 -2.76 -1.31 5.44
CA ALA A 247 -2.99 -0.07 4.71
C ALA A 247 -1.69 0.74 4.51
N ARG A 248 -0.79 0.75 5.51
CA ARG A 248 0.55 1.35 5.40
C ARG A 248 1.43 0.61 4.42
N SER A 249 1.42 -0.72 4.45
CA SER A 249 2.22 -1.58 3.56
C SER A 249 1.94 -1.29 2.08
N ILE A 250 0.68 -1.05 1.73
CA ILE A 250 0.25 -0.68 0.37
C ILE A 250 0.07 0.83 0.17
N ARG A 251 0.66 1.64 1.05
CA ARG A 251 0.79 3.11 0.97
C ARG A 251 -0.53 3.90 0.99
N ILE A 252 -1.61 3.35 1.54
CA ILE A 252 -2.86 4.10 1.74
C ILE A 252 -2.59 5.32 2.64
N PRO A 253 -3.10 6.51 2.29
CA PRO A 253 -2.96 7.68 3.15
C PRO A 253 -3.66 7.50 4.51
N MET A 254 -2.93 7.72 5.61
CA MET A 254 -3.50 7.62 6.96
C MET A 254 -4.47 8.77 7.32
N ARG A 255 -4.54 9.83 6.52
CA ARG A 255 -5.53 10.90 6.67
C ARG A 255 -6.81 10.50 5.95
N VAL A 256 -7.92 10.42 6.68
CA VAL A 256 -9.24 9.97 6.19
C VAL A 256 -9.63 10.63 4.86
N GLU A 257 -9.52 11.95 4.75
CA GLU A 257 -9.93 12.67 3.52
C GLU A 257 -9.04 12.35 2.32
N ARG A 258 -7.76 12.02 2.57
CA ARG A 258 -6.86 11.57 1.51
C ARG A 258 -7.18 10.13 1.11
N ALA A 259 -7.53 9.26 2.06
CA ALA A 259 -7.98 7.91 1.77
C ALA A 259 -9.30 7.92 0.97
N VAL A 260 -10.26 8.77 1.33
CA VAL A 260 -11.51 8.93 0.57
C VAL A 260 -11.25 9.41 -0.87
N ARG A 261 -10.38 10.41 -1.06
CA ARG A 261 -9.97 10.83 -2.41
C ARG A 261 -9.27 9.74 -3.20
N LEU A 262 -8.58 8.82 -2.51
CA LEU A 262 -7.94 7.69 -3.15
C LEU A 262 -8.96 6.71 -3.71
N LEU A 263 -10.11 6.51 -3.05
CA LEU A 263 -11.17 5.61 -3.53
C LEU A 263 -11.74 6.00 -4.90
N SER A 264 -11.64 7.27 -5.31
CA SER A 264 -12.10 7.73 -6.63
C SER A 264 -10.98 7.95 -7.65
N ARG A 265 -9.75 8.24 -7.20
CA ARG A 265 -8.63 8.64 -8.09
C ARG A 265 -7.46 7.66 -8.09
N GLY A 266 -7.52 6.64 -7.25
CA GLY A 266 -6.48 5.65 -7.11
C GLY A 266 -6.36 4.75 -8.33
N ARG A 267 -5.41 3.82 -8.22
CA ARG A 267 -5.23 2.72 -9.15
C ARG A 267 -5.76 1.45 -8.52
N VAL A 268 -6.45 0.62 -9.29
CA VAL A 268 -6.73 -0.77 -8.90
C VAL A 268 -5.45 -1.57 -9.18
N SER A 269 -4.87 -2.11 -8.12
CA SER A 269 -3.66 -2.94 -8.17
C SER A 269 -4.00 -4.32 -7.61
N SER A 270 -3.25 -5.34 -8.03
CA SER A 270 -3.32 -6.66 -7.41
C SER A 270 -2.27 -6.78 -6.33
N VAL A 271 -2.63 -7.38 -5.21
CA VAL A 271 -1.72 -7.75 -4.14
C VAL A 271 -1.92 -9.23 -3.82
N ASP A 272 -0.86 -9.87 -3.36
CA ASP A 272 -0.91 -11.23 -2.89
C ASP A 272 -1.62 -11.28 -1.53
N ALA A 273 -2.09 -12.47 -1.18
CA ALA A 273 -2.61 -12.77 0.14
C ALA A 273 -1.96 -14.04 0.66
N GLY A 274 -2.00 -14.25 1.97
CA GLY A 274 -1.68 -15.52 2.57
C GLY A 274 -2.91 -16.38 2.78
N LYS A 275 -2.73 -17.70 2.70
CA LYS A 275 -3.75 -18.72 2.97
C LYS A 275 -3.21 -19.71 3.98
N LEU A 276 -3.97 -19.97 5.03
CA LEU A 276 -3.76 -21.05 5.99
C LEU A 276 -4.76 -22.17 5.70
N THR A 277 -4.24 -23.35 5.38
CA THR A 277 -5.02 -24.56 5.16
C THR A 277 -4.74 -25.56 6.27
N ARG A 278 -5.80 -26.20 6.79
CA ARG A 278 -5.72 -27.26 7.79
C ARG A 278 -6.68 -28.38 7.41
N ASP A 279 -6.25 -29.62 7.61
CA ASP A 279 -7.07 -30.78 7.26
C ASP A 279 -8.42 -30.76 8.00
N GLY A 280 -9.51 -30.91 7.24
CA GLY A 280 -10.88 -30.89 7.76
C GLY A 280 -11.47 -29.51 8.05
N GLU A 281 -10.75 -28.42 7.78
CA GLU A 281 -11.25 -27.05 7.94
C GLU A 281 -11.22 -26.27 6.62
N ALA A 282 -12.13 -25.30 6.46
CA ALA A 282 -12.10 -24.41 5.32
C ALA A 282 -10.84 -23.51 5.36
N PRO A 283 -10.21 -23.20 4.21
CA PRO A 283 -9.02 -22.36 4.19
C PRO A 283 -9.34 -20.95 4.71
N ARG A 284 -8.44 -20.43 5.53
CA ARG A 284 -8.50 -19.06 6.06
C ARG A 284 -7.49 -18.20 5.32
N HIS A 285 -7.82 -16.93 5.10
CA HIS A 285 -6.94 -16.00 4.42
C HIS A 285 -6.52 -14.86 5.34
N PHE A 286 -5.35 -14.29 5.05
CA PHE A 286 -4.83 -13.10 5.70
C PHE A 286 -4.13 -12.22 4.65
N VAL A 287 -4.11 -10.91 4.86
CA VAL A 287 -3.46 -9.98 3.93
C VAL A 287 -2.22 -9.32 4.49
N HIS A 288 -2.08 -9.27 5.81
CA HIS A 288 -0.93 -8.70 6.49
C HIS A 288 -0.01 -9.78 7.02
N ALA A 289 -0.44 -10.50 8.04
CA ALA A 289 0.40 -11.49 8.72
C ALA A 289 -0.42 -12.52 9.49
N ALA A 290 0.12 -13.74 9.56
CA ALA A 290 -0.28 -14.78 10.49
C ALA A 290 0.78 -14.94 11.58
N ALA A 291 0.39 -15.15 12.83
CA ALA A 291 1.34 -15.29 13.93
C ALA A 291 0.94 -16.34 14.98
N ALA A 292 1.92 -17.11 15.46
CA ALA A 292 1.79 -18.06 16.55
C ALA A 292 2.76 -17.75 17.71
N GLY A 293 2.42 -18.16 18.93
CA GLY A 293 3.27 -18.01 20.12
C GLY A 293 3.07 -16.68 20.84
N LEU A 294 4.16 -15.95 21.09
CA LEU A 294 4.17 -14.81 22.01
C LEU A 294 3.12 -13.72 21.70
N ASN A 295 2.82 -13.44 20.43
CA ASN A 295 1.77 -12.49 20.05
C ASN A 295 0.36 -12.98 20.41
N VAL A 296 0.11 -14.28 20.31
CA VAL A 296 -1.20 -14.87 20.63
C VAL A 296 -1.43 -14.85 22.14
N GLU A 297 -0.41 -15.21 22.91
CA GLU A 297 -0.47 -15.11 24.37
C GLU A 297 -0.61 -13.66 24.82
N PHE A 298 0.16 -12.74 24.23
CA PHE A 298 -0.01 -11.31 24.50
C PHE A 298 -1.44 -10.84 24.19
N ALA A 299 -2.02 -11.22 23.05
CA ALA A 299 -3.39 -10.89 22.69
C ALA A 299 -4.40 -11.48 23.71
N ARG A 300 -4.22 -12.74 24.13
CA ARG A 300 -5.02 -13.40 25.19
C ARG A 300 -4.92 -12.66 26.53
N PHE A 301 -3.72 -12.28 26.96
CA PHE A 301 -3.52 -11.55 28.22
C PHE A 301 -4.02 -10.10 28.16
N ALA A 302 -3.86 -9.43 27.02
CA ALA A 302 -4.31 -8.04 26.84
C ALA A 302 -5.86 -7.92 26.73
N THR A 303 -6.54 -9.01 26.34
CA THR A 303 -8.01 -9.09 26.24
C THR A 303 -8.69 -9.55 27.51
N ARG A 304 -7.94 -10.07 28.50
CA ARG A 304 -8.47 -10.43 29.83
C ARG A 304 -9.01 -9.21 30.57
N ALA A 305 -10.34 -9.18 30.73
CA ALA A 305 -11.08 -8.06 31.31
C ALA A 305 -10.69 -7.77 32.77
N ASP A 306 -10.33 -8.81 33.53
CA ASP A 306 -9.84 -8.78 34.90
C ASP A 306 -8.51 -8.03 35.04
N LEU A 307 -7.54 -8.29 34.16
CA LEU A 307 -6.26 -7.57 34.11
C LEU A 307 -6.47 -6.10 33.73
N ARG A 308 -7.33 -5.83 32.74
CA ARG A 308 -7.62 -4.48 32.24
C ARG A 308 -8.32 -3.61 33.29
N ALA A 309 -9.23 -4.20 34.07
CA ALA A 309 -9.93 -3.54 35.16
C ALA A 309 -9.00 -3.18 36.34
N ARG A 310 -8.02 -4.03 36.67
CA ARG A 310 -7.10 -3.81 37.80
C ARG A 310 -5.93 -2.88 37.49
N LEU A 311 -5.38 -2.91 36.28
CA LEU A 311 -4.09 -2.30 35.97
C LEU A 311 -4.18 -1.11 35.00
N GLY A 312 -5.35 -0.84 34.42
CA GLY A 312 -5.56 0.31 33.53
C GLY A 312 -4.51 0.37 32.42
N ARG A 313 -3.74 1.48 32.35
CA ARG A 313 -2.69 1.70 31.34
C ARG A 313 -1.46 0.79 31.49
N LEU A 314 -1.25 0.19 32.67
CA LEU A 314 -0.12 -0.73 32.94
C LEU A 314 -0.39 -2.16 32.45
N THR A 315 -1.63 -2.48 32.07
CA THR A 315 -2.04 -3.79 31.55
C THR A 315 -1.12 -4.26 30.41
N TYR A 316 -0.72 -3.35 29.53
CA TYR A 316 0.20 -3.67 28.42
C TYR A 316 1.57 -4.13 28.90
N ALA A 317 2.17 -3.44 29.88
CA ALA A 317 3.48 -3.79 30.40
C ALA A 317 3.44 -5.11 31.19
N VAL A 318 2.37 -5.33 31.97
CA VAL A 318 2.17 -6.56 32.73
C VAL A 318 1.87 -7.75 31.80
N ALA A 319 1.02 -7.58 30.79
CA ALA A 319 0.76 -8.60 29.78
C ALA A 319 2.03 -8.98 29.01
N ALA A 320 2.86 -8.00 28.63
CA ALA A 320 4.15 -8.26 27.99
C ALA A 320 5.10 -9.02 28.92
N ALA A 321 5.19 -8.63 30.19
CA ALA A 321 6.03 -9.30 31.19
C ALA A 321 5.56 -10.73 31.49
N LEU A 322 4.25 -10.97 31.56
CA LEU A 322 3.67 -12.30 31.76
C LEU A 322 3.90 -13.20 30.54
N ALA A 323 3.64 -12.71 29.33
CA ALA A 323 3.95 -13.45 28.10
C ALA A 323 5.45 -13.79 27.98
N LEU A 324 6.33 -12.85 28.38
CA LEU A 324 7.78 -13.07 28.46
C LEU A 324 8.21 -13.98 29.62
N ARG A 325 7.38 -14.19 30.64
CA ARG A 325 7.68 -15.10 31.75
C ARG A 325 7.23 -16.52 31.44
N GLU A 326 6.06 -16.69 30.83
CA GLU A 326 5.52 -17.99 30.46
C GLU A 326 6.29 -18.63 29.30
N ARG A 327 6.74 -17.84 28.31
CA ARG A 327 7.60 -18.27 27.18
C ARG A 327 7.25 -19.67 26.65
N PRO A 328 5.99 -19.93 26.23
CA PRO A 328 5.60 -21.24 25.75
C PRO A 328 6.54 -21.66 24.62
N VAL A 329 7.14 -22.84 24.77
CA VAL A 329 8.03 -23.41 23.76
C VAL A 329 7.15 -24.12 22.75
N LEU A 330 7.03 -23.55 21.57
CA LEU A 330 6.36 -24.18 20.45
C LEU A 330 7.35 -25.14 19.80
N ARG A 331 7.11 -26.44 19.97
CA ARG A 331 7.87 -27.48 19.28
C ARG A 331 7.25 -27.69 17.91
N CYS A 332 7.87 -27.11 16.89
CA CYS A 332 7.36 -27.14 15.53
C CYS A 332 8.34 -27.80 14.57
N ARG A 333 7.81 -28.60 13.64
CA ARG A 333 8.54 -29.03 12.45
C ARG A 333 8.10 -28.14 11.28
N LEU A 334 9.05 -27.45 10.69
CA LEU A 334 8.85 -26.55 9.55
C LEU A 334 9.28 -27.28 8.28
N GLU A 335 8.42 -27.31 7.28
CA GLU A 335 8.72 -27.86 5.95
C GLU A 335 8.54 -26.76 4.90
N HIS A 336 9.57 -26.53 4.11
CA HIS A 336 9.57 -25.57 3.01
C HIS A 336 10.53 -26.05 1.90
N GLU A 337 10.61 -25.35 0.77
CA GLU A 337 11.45 -25.77 -0.38
C GLU A 337 12.94 -25.93 -0.05
N GLY A 338 13.42 -25.25 0.99
CA GLY A 338 14.80 -25.32 1.47
C GLY A 338 15.09 -26.52 2.40
N GLY A 339 14.08 -27.33 2.71
CA GLY A 339 14.20 -28.52 3.53
C GLY A 339 13.23 -28.57 4.70
N THR A 340 13.52 -29.50 5.62
CA THR A 340 12.72 -29.74 6.82
C THR A 340 13.58 -29.56 8.05
N GLU A 341 13.08 -28.79 9.01
CA GLU A 341 13.77 -28.52 10.27
C GLU A 341 12.81 -28.60 11.46
N SER A 342 13.29 -29.18 12.56
CA SER A 342 12.57 -29.20 13.83
C SER A 342 13.17 -28.16 14.75
N LEU A 343 12.35 -27.22 15.22
CA LEU A 343 12.80 -26.08 16.01
C LEU A 343 11.90 -25.89 17.24
N ASP A 344 12.53 -25.43 18.31
CA ASP A 344 11.87 -24.92 19.51
C ASP A 344 11.73 -23.40 19.39
N LEU A 345 10.51 -22.92 19.24
CA LEU A 345 10.19 -21.54 18.92
C LEU A 345 9.48 -20.85 20.09
N VAL A 346 9.68 -19.53 20.22
CA VAL A 346 8.85 -18.67 21.09
C VAL A 346 7.84 -17.90 20.24
N HIS A 347 8.17 -17.65 18.98
CA HIS A 347 7.30 -16.94 18.07
C HIS A 347 7.58 -17.31 16.62
N LEU A 348 6.50 -17.44 15.85
CA LEU A 348 6.51 -17.63 14.41
C LEU A 348 5.55 -16.61 13.82
N SER A 349 6.01 -15.84 12.83
CA SER A 349 5.15 -14.98 12.01
C SER A 349 5.35 -15.29 10.54
N VAL A 350 4.26 -15.42 9.80
CA VAL A 350 4.22 -15.57 8.34
C VAL A 350 3.62 -14.29 7.78
N ILE A 351 4.41 -13.50 7.07
CA ILE A 351 4.12 -12.11 6.75
C ILE A 351 3.98 -11.97 5.23
N ASN A 352 2.87 -11.37 4.80
CA ASN A 352 2.60 -11.03 3.40
C ASN A 352 2.84 -9.53 3.16
N ALA A 353 2.42 -8.65 4.08
CA ALA A 353 2.61 -7.21 3.91
C ALA A 353 3.75 -6.66 4.80
N PRO A 354 4.73 -5.95 4.22
CA PRO A 354 6.05 -5.76 4.83
C PRO A 354 6.13 -4.78 6.00
N ILE A 355 5.10 -3.97 6.24
CA ILE A 355 5.09 -2.97 7.32
C ILE A 355 4.31 -3.51 8.51
N PHE A 356 4.91 -3.47 9.69
CA PHE A 356 4.30 -3.89 10.95
C PHE A 356 4.72 -2.98 12.10
N GLY A 357 4.07 -3.12 13.26
CA GLY A 357 4.42 -2.35 14.46
C GLY A 357 3.78 -0.95 14.50
N GLY A 358 2.71 -0.72 13.74
CA GLY A 358 1.89 0.47 13.83
C GLY A 358 2.60 1.76 13.46
N PHE A 359 2.56 2.72 14.39
CA PHE A 359 3.13 4.05 14.18
C PHE A 359 4.65 4.03 13.99
N LEU A 360 5.34 2.98 14.45
CA LEU A 360 6.78 2.80 14.25
C LEU A 360 7.14 2.42 12.81
N GLY A 361 6.20 1.87 12.05
CA GLY A 361 6.36 1.58 10.63
C GLY A 361 7.57 0.69 10.32
N LEU A 362 7.81 -0.33 11.13
CA LEU A 362 8.92 -1.25 10.93
C LEU A 362 8.71 -1.99 9.61
N LYS A 363 9.69 -1.91 8.73
CA LYS A 363 9.62 -2.50 7.39
C LYS A 363 10.58 -3.68 7.30
N LEU A 364 10.09 -4.83 6.85
CA LEU A 364 10.97 -5.92 6.44
C LEU A 364 11.76 -5.53 5.19
N PRO A 365 13.10 -5.61 5.21
CA PRO A 365 13.92 -5.31 4.04
C PRO A 365 13.59 -6.28 2.91
N ASN A 366 13.52 -5.77 1.68
CA ASN A 366 13.25 -6.53 0.44
C ASN A 366 11.89 -7.22 0.35
N ALA A 367 11.00 -7.05 1.33
CA ALA A 367 9.66 -7.62 1.34
C ALA A 367 8.68 -6.73 0.55
N ALA A 368 7.80 -7.34 -0.22
CA ALA A 368 6.79 -6.67 -1.02
C ALA A 368 5.48 -7.48 -1.03
N PRO A 369 4.30 -6.83 -1.00
CA PRO A 369 3.00 -7.52 -0.89
C PRO A 369 2.51 -8.16 -2.19
N ASP A 370 3.37 -8.28 -3.19
CA ASP A 370 3.08 -8.66 -4.57
C ASP A 370 4.23 -9.46 -5.22
N ASP A 371 5.21 -9.92 -4.43
CA ASP A 371 6.39 -10.65 -4.92
C ASP A 371 6.20 -12.18 -4.97
N ARG A 372 4.97 -12.66 -4.74
CA ARG A 372 4.56 -14.07 -4.68
C ARG A 372 5.28 -14.87 -3.61
N MET A 373 5.75 -14.21 -2.55
CA MET A 373 6.44 -14.87 -1.45
C MET A 373 5.85 -14.47 -0.10
N LEU A 374 6.03 -15.35 0.88
CA LEU A 374 5.77 -15.06 2.29
C LEU A 374 7.11 -14.90 3.01
N ASP A 375 7.23 -13.83 3.80
CA ASP A 375 8.36 -13.63 4.69
C ASP A 375 8.06 -14.28 6.05
N VAL A 376 8.83 -15.30 6.41
CA VAL A 376 8.67 -16.07 7.63
C VAL A 376 9.69 -15.61 8.66
N MET A 377 9.20 -14.95 9.71
CA MET A 377 9.99 -14.52 10.85
C MET A 377 9.91 -15.55 11.97
N ILE A 378 11.06 -16.11 12.33
CA ILE A 378 11.19 -17.14 13.36
C ILE A 378 11.99 -16.57 14.52
N VAL A 379 11.44 -16.72 15.72
CA VAL A 379 12.14 -16.42 16.97
C VAL A 379 12.28 -17.71 17.76
N GLU A 380 13.50 -18.23 17.79
CA GLU A 380 13.86 -19.45 18.52
C GLU A 380 13.80 -19.25 20.03
N HIS A 381 13.61 -20.34 20.76
CA HIS A 381 13.72 -20.34 22.20
C HIS A 381 15.17 -20.13 22.64
N LEU A 382 15.48 -18.91 23.09
CA LEU A 382 16.78 -18.55 23.65
C LEU A 382 16.74 -18.49 25.18
N PRO A 383 17.82 -18.89 25.88
CA PRO A 383 17.92 -18.67 27.32
C PRO A 383 17.88 -17.16 27.65
N MET A 384 17.22 -16.78 28.75
CA MET A 384 16.94 -15.38 29.12
C MET A 384 18.19 -14.49 29.11
N ARG A 385 19.33 -15.00 29.58
CA ARG A 385 20.63 -14.32 29.52
C ARG A 385 21.02 -13.86 28.12
N ARG A 386 20.70 -14.64 27.07
CA ARG A 386 21.00 -14.29 25.69
C ARG A 386 20.03 -13.24 25.15
N LEU A 387 18.76 -13.28 25.55
CA LEU A 387 17.80 -12.22 25.21
C LEU A 387 18.20 -10.87 25.81
N LEU A 388 18.48 -10.84 27.12
CA LEU A 388 18.91 -9.62 27.82
C LEU A 388 20.18 -9.04 27.20
N ARG A 389 21.15 -9.90 26.87
CA ARG A 389 22.38 -9.48 26.18
C ARG A 389 22.10 -8.94 24.78
N SER A 390 21.17 -9.57 24.05
CA SER A 390 20.79 -9.15 22.69
C SER A 390 20.04 -7.81 22.68
N ALA A 391 19.21 -7.55 23.70
CA ALA A 391 18.52 -6.28 23.89
C ALA A 391 19.47 -5.13 24.28
N LEU A 392 20.63 -5.44 24.87
CA LEU A 392 21.64 -4.44 25.26
C LEU A 392 22.53 -4.01 24.09
N TYR A 393 22.72 -4.85 23.06
CA TYR A 393 23.59 -4.54 21.92
C TYR A 393 23.23 -3.25 21.17
N PRO A 394 21.93 -2.96 20.87
CA PRO A 394 21.55 -1.69 20.26
C PRO A 394 21.90 -0.47 21.13
N ALA A 395 21.70 -0.57 22.46
CA ALA A 395 22.04 0.50 23.40
C ALA A 395 23.55 0.75 23.50
N LEU A 396 24.37 -0.26 23.17
CA LEU A 396 25.83 -0.17 23.12
C LEU A 396 26.36 0.14 21.70
N GLY A 397 25.49 0.48 20.74
CA GLY A 397 25.88 0.77 19.35
C GLY A 397 26.36 -0.45 18.56
N VAL A 398 26.25 -1.66 19.11
CA VAL A 398 26.69 -2.90 18.49
C VAL A 398 25.58 -3.44 17.60
N HIS A 399 25.77 -3.34 16.29
CA HIS A 399 24.82 -3.86 15.30
C HIS A 399 25.22 -5.29 14.91
N ARG A 400 24.84 -6.27 15.75
CA ARG A 400 25.01 -7.70 15.44
C ARG A 400 23.67 -8.34 15.10
N SER A 401 23.69 -9.27 14.13
CA SER A 401 22.55 -10.16 13.88
C SER A 401 22.19 -10.91 15.18
N ILE A 402 20.93 -10.81 15.60
CA ILE A 402 20.47 -11.46 16.82
C ILE A 402 20.37 -12.96 16.55
N ARG A 403 21.25 -13.75 17.16
CA ARG A 403 21.28 -15.20 17.03
C ARG A 403 19.96 -15.77 17.57
N GLY A 404 19.26 -16.59 16.78
CA GLY A 404 17.92 -17.11 17.09
C GLY A 404 16.76 -16.26 16.54
N PHE A 405 17.05 -15.17 15.83
CA PHE A 405 16.11 -14.51 14.93
C PHE A 405 16.44 -14.91 13.49
N ARG A 406 15.49 -15.52 12.78
CA ARG A 406 15.65 -15.92 11.38
C ARG A 406 14.53 -15.31 10.54
N LEU A 407 14.90 -14.91 9.34
CA LEU A 407 13.97 -14.47 8.31
C LEU A 407 14.17 -15.38 7.10
N LEU A 408 13.11 -16.07 6.69
CA LEU A 408 13.08 -16.92 5.52
C LEU A 408 12.07 -16.34 4.53
N ARG A 409 12.27 -16.59 3.24
CA ARG A 409 11.30 -16.23 2.20
C ARG A 409 10.89 -17.47 1.44
N VAL A 410 9.61 -17.79 1.43
CA VAL A 410 9.09 -19.04 0.86
C VAL A 410 7.73 -18.80 0.20
N PRO A 411 7.39 -19.49 -0.91
CA PRO A 411 6.04 -19.42 -1.48
C PRO A 411 5.02 -20.20 -0.63
N GLY A 412 5.50 -21.16 0.18
CA GLY A 412 4.69 -21.90 1.14
C GLY A 412 5.50 -22.50 2.28
N LEU A 413 4.84 -22.70 3.41
CA LEU A 413 5.40 -23.22 4.66
C LEU A 413 4.40 -24.17 5.32
N THR A 414 4.76 -25.44 5.51
CA THR A 414 3.99 -26.35 6.36
C THR A 414 4.55 -26.29 7.77
N VAL A 415 3.68 -26.12 8.76
CA VAL A 415 4.03 -26.09 10.17
C VAL A 415 3.32 -27.26 10.84
N LEU A 416 4.09 -28.20 11.37
CA LEU A 416 3.57 -29.33 12.13
C LEU A 416 3.87 -29.13 13.62
N SER A 417 2.90 -29.42 14.48
CA SER A 417 3.02 -29.38 15.93
C SER A 417 2.33 -30.59 16.55
N GLY A 418 2.82 -31.04 17.72
CA GLY A 418 2.23 -32.17 18.43
C GLY A 418 0.83 -31.88 18.99
N GLU A 419 0.57 -30.62 19.33
CA GLU A 419 -0.73 -30.14 19.81
C GLU A 419 -1.21 -28.97 18.93
N PRO A 420 -2.54 -28.74 18.83
CA PRO A 420 -3.06 -27.58 18.14
C PRO A 420 -2.63 -26.27 18.81
N ILE A 421 -1.98 -25.38 18.07
CA ILE A 421 -1.56 -24.06 18.55
C ILE A 421 -2.36 -23.00 17.79
N ASP A 422 -2.92 -22.05 18.52
CA ASP A 422 -3.66 -20.94 17.91
C ASP A 422 -2.77 -20.00 17.12
N VAL A 423 -3.35 -19.47 16.05
CA VAL A 423 -2.73 -18.54 15.12
C VAL A 423 -3.62 -17.31 15.03
N THR A 424 -3.02 -16.13 15.17
CA THR A 424 -3.68 -14.89 14.79
C THR A 424 -3.52 -14.66 13.30
N LEU A 425 -4.59 -14.24 12.61
CA LEU A 425 -4.60 -13.80 11.22
C LEU A 425 -5.01 -12.33 11.23
N ASP A 426 -4.15 -11.44 10.71
CA ASP A 426 -4.36 -9.98 10.68
C ASP A 426 -4.73 -9.37 12.06
N GLY A 427 -4.22 -10.00 13.14
CA GLY A 427 -4.40 -9.56 14.52
C GLY A 427 -5.52 -10.25 15.30
N GLU A 428 -6.36 -11.07 14.66
CA GLU A 428 -7.47 -11.79 15.30
C GLU A 428 -7.18 -13.30 15.40
N ILE A 429 -7.55 -13.96 16.49
CA ILE A 429 -7.36 -15.41 16.64
C ILE A 429 -8.36 -16.13 15.72
N ALA A 430 -7.88 -16.64 14.59
CA ALA A 430 -8.73 -17.10 13.49
C ALA A 430 -8.22 -18.37 12.78
N GLY A 431 -7.22 -19.05 13.33
CA GLY A 431 -6.70 -20.31 12.80
C GLY A 431 -5.91 -21.11 13.83
N ARG A 432 -5.50 -22.32 13.45
CA ARG A 432 -4.64 -23.20 14.25
C ARG A 432 -3.62 -23.90 13.37
N ILE A 433 -2.46 -24.21 13.94
CA ILE A 433 -1.49 -25.19 13.40
C ILE A 433 -1.61 -26.50 14.20
N PRO A 434 -1.30 -27.69 13.64
CA PRO A 434 -0.63 -27.94 12.37
C PRO A 434 -1.44 -27.46 11.15
N GLY A 435 -0.73 -26.92 10.16
CA GLY A 435 -1.35 -26.34 8.96
C GLY A 435 -0.32 -25.86 7.94
N ARG A 436 -0.79 -25.58 6.72
CA ARG A 436 0.04 -25.13 5.60
C ARG A 436 -0.30 -23.69 5.23
N PHE A 437 0.72 -22.85 5.27
CA PHE A 437 0.69 -21.48 4.78
C PHE A 437 1.12 -21.45 3.32
N GLU A 438 0.37 -20.76 2.48
CA GLU A 438 0.68 -20.58 1.06
C GLU A 438 0.35 -19.17 0.62
N VAL A 439 1.13 -18.65 -0.32
CA VAL A 439 0.77 -17.43 -1.04
C VAL A 439 -0.43 -17.70 -1.96
N VAL A 440 -1.31 -16.72 -2.08
CA VAL A 440 -2.38 -16.63 -3.07
C VAL A 440 -2.00 -15.50 -4.03
N PRO A 441 -1.37 -15.83 -5.18
CA PRO A 441 -0.88 -14.82 -6.10
C PRO A 441 -2.01 -13.94 -6.62
N SER A 442 -1.84 -12.62 -6.56
CA SER A 442 -2.88 -11.66 -6.95
C SER A 442 -4.24 -11.94 -6.30
N GLY A 443 -4.23 -12.47 -5.07
CA GLY A 443 -5.42 -12.93 -4.36
C GLY A 443 -6.44 -11.82 -4.11
N LEU A 444 -6.01 -10.56 -4.08
CA LEU A 444 -6.86 -9.42 -3.79
C LEU A 444 -6.60 -8.25 -4.75
N ARG A 445 -7.68 -7.66 -5.26
CA ARG A 445 -7.61 -6.36 -5.95
C ARG A 445 -7.90 -5.25 -4.96
N VAL A 446 -7.05 -4.24 -4.92
CA VAL A 446 -7.14 -3.15 -3.94
C VAL A 446 -6.87 -1.78 -4.59
N ILE A 447 -7.55 -0.74 -4.10
CA ILE A 447 -7.32 0.64 -4.57
C ILE A 447 -6.09 1.21 -3.85
N THR A 448 -5.02 1.44 -4.60
CA THR A 448 -3.73 1.96 -4.12
C THR A 448 -3.42 3.34 -4.73
N PRO A 449 -2.47 4.10 -4.14
CA PRO A 449 -1.93 5.28 -4.79
C PRO A 449 -1.23 4.94 -6.12
N ALA A 450 -1.14 5.91 -7.02
CA ALA A 450 -0.40 5.77 -8.28
C ALA A 450 1.10 5.45 -8.09
N SER A 451 1.66 5.76 -6.92
CA SER A 451 3.04 5.45 -6.55
C SER A 451 3.25 4.02 -6.05
N PHE A 452 2.17 3.26 -5.87
CA PHE A 452 2.25 1.82 -5.64
C PHE A 452 2.40 1.15 -7.01
N GLU A 453 3.51 0.46 -7.23
CA GLU A 453 3.79 -0.29 -8.44
C GLU A 453 3.59 -1.76 -8.11
N ASP A 454 2.70 -2.44 -8.83
CA ASP A 454 2.61 -3.90 -8.73
C ASP A 454 3.72 -4.56 -9.57
N ASP A 455 4.56 -5.37 -8.93
CA ASP A 455 5.63 -6.14 -9.57
C ASP A 455 5.16 -7.58 -9.76
N HIS A 456 4.41 -7.83 -10.84
CA HIS A 456 3.97 -9.18 -11.23
C HIS A 456 5.13 -10.08 -11.72
N ARG A 457 6.17 -10.30 -10.92
CA ARG A 457 7.29 -11.18 -11.28
C ARG A 457 6.86 -12.62 -11.48
#